data_AF-A0A136L6R2-F1
#
_entry.id   AF-A0A136L6R2-F1
#
_cell.length_a   1.000
_cell.length_b   1.000
_cell.length_c   1.000
_cell.angle_alpha   90.00
_cell.angle_beta   90.00
_cell.angle_gamma   90.00
#
_symmetry.space_group_name_H-M   'P 1'
#
loop_
_entity.id
_entity.type
_entity.pdbx_description
1 polymer ?
#
loop_
_entity_poly.entity_id
_entity_poly.type
_entity_poly.pdbx_seq_one_letter_code
_entity_poly.pdbx_strand_id
1 'polypeptide(L)'
;MEMEISTRAPEPTSTPLQDIRAIFFDLDDTLCAYWEAARKGLEIAFAEFAPRQWSVDDMIAKWAEAFRPFSKSIKESDWYPDYLKSGEPTRTEQMRRTLELCGVTDSSLAARLSERYAEARDQNLRLFPDAVAVLRVFAGTTCWD
;
A
#
# COMPACT_ATOMS: atom_id res chain seq x y z
N MET A 1 -46.87 -21.37 6.87
CA MET A 1 -46.59 -20.06 7.48
C MET A 1 -45.40 -19.50 6.72
N GLU A 2 -45.66 -18.71 5.69
CA GLU A 2 -44.63 -18.11 4.85
C GLU A 2 -43.97 -16.97 5.63
N MET A 3 -42.63 -16.97 5.72
CA MET A 3 -41.87 -15.83 6.22
C MET A 3 -41.61 -14.90 5.04
N GLU A 4 -42.25 -13.74 5.02
CA GLU A 4 -41.84 -12.63 4.17
C GLU A 4 -40.46 -12.14 4.62
N ILE A 5 -39.43 -12.45 3.84
CA ILE A 5 -38.10 -11.85 4.02
C ILE A 5 -38.21 -10.42 3.46
N SER A 6 -38.23 -9.44 4.36
CA SER A 6 -38.16 -8.02 4.00
C SER A 6 -36.91 -7.77 3.15
N THR A 7 -37.10 -7.40 1.88
CA THR A 7 -36.04 -7.07 0.91
C THR A 7 -35.54 -5.64 1.03
N ARG A 8 -35.98 -4.90 2.06
CA ARG A 8 -35.63 -3.48 2.23
C ARG A 8 -34.31 -3.36 2.96
N ALA A 9 -33.27 -2.87 2.27
CA ALA A 9 -32.03 -2.47 2.91
C ALA A 9 -32.35 -1.49 4.06
N PRO A 10 -31.70 -1.62 5.24
CA PRO A 10 -31.92 -0.69 6.34
C PRO A 10 -31.62 0.73 5.86
N GLU A 11 -32.50 1.68 6.19
CA GLU A 11 -32.26 3.08 5.87
C GLU A 11 -30.98 3.56 6.57
N PRO A 12 -30.11 4.32 5.89
CA PRO A 12 -28.89 4.83 6.51
C PRO A 12 -29.26 5.76 7.66
N THR A 13 -29.02 5.31 8.89
CA THR A 13 -29.18 6.13 10.08
C THR A 13 -27.99 7.09 10.15
N SER A 14 -28.18 8.34 9.70
CA SER A 14 -27.14 9.35 9.88
C SER A 14 -26.99 9.66 11.37
N THR A 15 -25.88 9.24 11.96
CA THR A 15 -25.48 9.74 13.28
C THR A 15 -25.12 11.22 13.12
N PRO A 16 -25.76 12.14 13.84
CA PRO A 16 -25.37 13.54 13.80
C PRO A 16 -23.89 13.72 14.14
N LEU A 17 -23.18 14.62 13.44
CA LEU A 17 -21.74 14.81 13.63
C LEU A 17 -21.37 15.14 15.09
N GLN A 18 -22.27 15.83 15.81
CA GLN A 18 -22.07 16.17 17.23
C GLN A 18 -22.03 14.95 18.17
N ASP A 19 -22.54 13.80 17.73
CA ASP A 19 -22.58 12.57 18.52
C ASP A 19 -21.34 11.69 18.24
N ILE A 20 -20.49 12.08 17.29
CA ILE A 20 -19.24 11.38 16.96
C ILE A 20 -18.19 11.69 18.03
N ARG A 21 -17.70 10.64 18.70
CA ARG A 21 -16.68 10.76 19.75
C ARG A 21 -15.24 10.58 19.27
N ALA A 22 -15.06 9.92 18.12
CA ALA A 22 -13.75 9.63 17.56
C ALA A 22 -13.85 9.49 16.05
N ILE A 23 -12.81 9.94 15.35
CA ILE A 23 -12.62 9.75 13.92
C ILE A 23 -11.28 9.04 13.74
N PHE A 24 -11.31 7.90 13.07
CA PHE A 24 -10.10 7.14 12.72
C PHE A 24 -9.79 7.40 11.25
N PHE A 25 -8.54 7.76 10.97
CA PHE A 25 -8.06 7.94 9.61
C PHE A 25 -7.19 6.74 9.25
N ASP A 26 -7.47 6.15 8.09
CA ASP A 26 -6.47 5.34 7.42
C ASP A 26 -5.27 6.22 7.02
N LEU A 27 -4.12 5.62 6.78
CA LEU A 27 -2.89 6.34 6.47
C LEU A 27 -2.65 6.41 4.96
N ASP A 28 -2.43 5.24 4.36
CA ASP A 28 -1.97 5.11 2.97
C ASP A 28 -3.06 5.58 2.00
N ASP A 29 -2.71 6.52 1.13
CA ASP A 29 -3.60 7.15 0.14
C ASP A 29 -4.86 7.80 0.74
N THR A 30 -4.86 8.02 2.06
CA THR A 30 -5.87 8.81 2.79
C THR A 30 -5.26 10.08 3.36
N LEU A 31 -4.14 9.97 4.09
CA LEU A 31 -3.40 11.10 4.66
C LEU A 31 -2.07 11.35 3.94
N CYS A 32 -1.51 10.33 3.28
CA CYS A 32 -0.25 10.43 2.55
C CYS A 32 -0.37 9.84 1.15
N ALA A 33 0.44 10.35 0.22
CA ALA A 33 0.51 9.88 -1.16
C ALA A 33 1.36 8.60 -1.27
N TYR A 34 0.90 7.52 -0.62
CA TYR A 34 1.65 6.26 -0.56
C TYR A 34 1.88 5.67 -1.94
N TRP A 35 0.85 5.62 -2.79
CA TRP A 35 0.98 5.05 -4.12
C TRP A 35 1.96 5.83 -5.01
N GLU A 36 1.96 7.16 -4.93
CA GLU A 36 2.93 7.99 -5.67
C GLU A 36 4.37 7.70 -5.21
N ALA A 37 4.59 7.63 -3.90
CA ALA A 37 5.88 7.29 -3.33
C ALA A 37 6.31 5.86 -3.70
N ALA A 38 5.38 4.90 -3.68
CA ALA A 38 5.64 3.52 -4.06
C ALA A 38 6.02 3.40 -5.53
N ARG A 39 5.27 4.04 -6.43
CA ARG A 39 5.61 4.09 -7.85
C ARG A 39 6.98 4.70 -8.06
N LYS A 40 7.29 5.81 -7.38
CA LYS A 40 8.61 6.45 -7.51
C LYS A 40 9.74 5.56 -7.02
N GLY A 41 9.51 4.84 -5.91
CA GLY A 41 10.47 3.87 -5.40
C GLY A 41 10.75 2.73 -6.37
N LEU A 42 9.71 2.22 -7.04
CA LEU A 42 9.85 1.18 -8.07
C LEU A 42 10.61 1.69 -9.30
N GLU A 43 10.27 2.88 -9.80
CA GLU A 43 10.98 3.51 -10.92
C GLU A 43 12.48 3.60 -10.65
N ILE A 44 12.85 4.08 -9.46
CA ILE A 44 14.24 4.24 -9.03
C ILE A 44 14.93 2.87 -8.91
N ALA A 45 14.33 1.92 -8.18
CA ALA A 45 14.93 0.62 -7.94
C ALA A 45 15.15 -0.16 -9.25
N PHE A 46 14.17 -0.13 -10.16
CA PHE A 46 14.31 -0.80 -11.46
C PHE A 46 15.26 -0.07 -12.40
N ALA A 47 15.30 1.26 -12.39
CA ALA A 47 16.29 1.99 -13.19
C ALA A 47 17.73 1.62 -12.81
N GLU A 48 17.98 1.33 -11.52
CA GLU A 48 19.31 0.99 -11.01
C GLU A 48 19.67 -0.50 -11.17
N PHE A 49 18.71 -1.41 -10.95
CA PHE A 49 19.00 -2.83 -10.80
C PHE A 49 18.26 -3.77 -11.76
N ALA A 50 17.30 -3.29 -12.56
CA ALA A 50 16.60 -4.19 -13.47
C ALA A 50 17.54 -4.86 -14.48
N PRO A 51 17.27 -6.11 -14.88
CA PRO A 51 17.98 -6.75 -15.97
C PRO A 51 17.85 -5.93 -17.26
N ARG A 52 18.96 -5.74 -17.98
CA ARG A 52 19.05 -4.82 -19.14
C ARG A 52 18.05 -5.09 -20.27
N GLN A 53 17.52 -6.31 -20.37
CA GLN A 53 16.53 -6.64 -21.39
C GLN A 53 15.12 -6.09 -21.10
N TRP A 54 14.86 -5.55 -19.91
CA TRP A 54 13.55 -5.02 -19.51
C TRP A 54 13.61 -3.51 -19.31
N SER A 55 12.60 -2.80 -19.82
CA SER A 55 12.42 -1.39 -19.49
C SER A 55 11.87 -1.23 -18.06
N VAL A 56 12.01 -0.05 -17.47
CA VAL A 56 11.44 0.26 -16.15
C VAL A 56 9.92 0.06 -16.15
N ASP A 57 9.24 0.52 -17.20
CA ASP A 57 7.79 0.40 -17.33
C ASP A 57 7.36 -1.07 -17.42
N ASP A 58 8.11 -1.90 -18.17
CA ASP A 58 7.83 -3.35 -18.24
C ASP A 58 8.03 -4.02 -16.88
N MET A 59 9.08 -3.65 -16.14
CA MET A 59 9.34 -4.17 -14.80
C MET A 59 8.22 -3.79 -13.82
N ILE A 60 7.70 -2.56 -13.88
CA ILE A 60 6.55 -2.12 -13.07
C ILE A 60 5.29 -2.91 -13.45
N ALA A 61 5.06 -3.14 -14.75
CA ALA A 61 3.94 -3.97 -15.21
C ALA A 61 4.06 -5.41 -14.69
N LYS A 62 5.26 -6.01 -14.73
CA LYS A 62 5.55 -7.34 -14.19
C LYS A 62 5.40 -7.39 -12.68
N TRP A 63 5.79 -6.33 -11.98
CA TRP A 63 5.59 -6.20 -10.55
C TRP A 63 4.09 -6.21 -10.21
N ALA A 64 3.28 -5.45 -10.94
CA ALA A 64 1.83 -5.44 -10.76
C ALA A 64 1.19 -6.80 -11.09
N GLU A 65 1.68 -7.48 -12.12
CA GLU A 65 1.28 -8.85 -12.48
C GLU A 65 1.55 -9.84 -11.33
N ALA A 66 2.76 -9.82 -10.76
CA ALA A 66 3.14 -10.66 -9.63
C ALA A 66 2.36 -10.33 -8.34
N PHE A 67 2.03 -9.06 -8.12
CA PHE A 67 1.36 -8.61 -6.89
C PHE A 67 -0.08 -9.10 -6.77
N ARG A 68 -0.82 -9.19 -7.88
CA ARG A 68 -2.23 -9.61 -7.88
C ARG A 68 -2.49 -10.96 -7.20
N PRO A 69 -1.78 -12.06 -7.56
CA PRO A 69 -1.92 -13.32 -6.84
C PRO A 69 -1.26 -13.29 -5.47
N PHE A 70 -0.12 -12.59 -5.31
CA PHE A 70 0.62 -12.58 -4.05
C PHE A 70 -0.15 -11.90 -2.91
N SER A 71 -0.74 -10.73 -3.16
CA SER A 71 -1.51 -9.96 -2.18
C SER A 71 -2.66 -10.76 -1.54
N LYS A 72 -3.30 -11.65 -2.30
CA LYS A 72 -4.33 -12.57 -1.77
C LYS A 72 -3.72 -13.57 -0.79
N SER A 73 -2.58 -14.16 -1.16
CA SER A 73 -1.90 -15.16 -0.35
C SER A 73 -1.28 -14.63 0.95
N ILE A 74 -0.95 -13.33 1.04
CA ILE A 74 -0.34 -12.76 2.24
C ILE A 74 -1.21 -12.96 3.48
N LYS A 75 -2.53 -12.77 3.37
CA LYS A 75 -3.47 -12.89 4.50
C LYS A 75 -3.78 -14.34 4.90
N GLU A 76 -3.46 -15.27 4.02
CA GLU A 76 -3.84 -16.69 4.14
C GLU A 76 -2.63 -17.58 4.46
N SER A 77 -1.44 -16.99 4.48
CA SER A 77 -0.19 -17.72 4.66
C SER A 77 0.37 -17.56 6.06
N ASP A 78 1.25 -18.50 6.43
CA ASP A 78 2.04 -18.45 7.66
C ASP A 78 2.92 -17.19 7.77
N TRP A 79 3.03 -16.39 6.70
CA TRP A 79 3.76 -15.13 6.66
C TRP A 79 3.00 -13.99 7.34
N TYR A 80 1.68 -14.10 7.54
CA TYR A 80 0.88 -12.98 8.04
C TYR A 80 1.36 -12.41 9.40
N PRO A 81 1.74 -13.23 10.40
CA PRO A 81 2.30 -12.72 11.65
C PRO A 81 3.61 -11.94 11.49
N ASP A 82 4.46 -12.32 10.54
CA ASP A 82 5.74 -11.64 10.30
C ASP A 82 5.56 -10.40 9.43
N TYR A 83 4.61 -10.45 8.49
CA TYR A 83 4.16 -9.29 7.72
C TYR A 83 3.70 -8.14 8.63
N LEU A 84 2.99 -8.46 9.72
CA LEU A 84 2.54 -7.46 10.69
C LEU A 84 3.69 -6.80 11.48
N LYS A 85 4.89 -7.42 11.50
CA LYS A 85 6.07 -6.86 12.17
C LYS A 85 6.92 -6.04 11.22
N SER A 86 7.06 -6.50 9.98
CA SER A 86 7.88 -5.86 8.96
C SER A 86 7.37 -6.17 7.57
N GLY A 87 7.33 -5.15 6.72
CA GLY A 87 7.06 -5.33 5.28
C GLY A 87 8.26 -5.86 4.48
N GLU A 88 9.44 -6.04 5.08
CA GLU A 88 10.63 -6.49 4.35
C GLU A 88 10.48 -7.87 3.71
N PRO A 89 10.04 -8.93 4.43
CA PRO A 89 9.97 -10.27 3.85
C PRO A 89 9.01 -10.35 2.66
N THR A 90 7.86 -9.67 2.74
CA THR A 90 6.88 -9.65 1.65
C THR A 90 7.32 -8.78 0.49
N ARG A 91 8.03 -7.67 0.71
CA ARG A 91 8.65 -6.91 -0.38
C ARG A 91 9.71 -7.73 -1.11
N THR A 92 10.57 -8.43 -0.37
CA THR A 92 11.63 -9.26 -0.95
C THR A 92 11.02 -10.41 -1.78
N GLU A 93 9.99 -11.07 -1.27
CA GLU A 93 9.25 -12.09 -2.01
C GLU A 93 8.54 -11.54 -3.25
N GLN A 94 7.94 -10.35 -3.15
CA GLN A 94 7.32 -9.67 -4.28
C GLN A 94 8.34 -9.36 -5.39
N MET A 95 9.55 -8.92 -5.04
CA MET A 95 10.63 -8.69 -6.01
C MET A 95 11.10 -9.99 -6.65
N ARG A 96 11.23 -11.07 -5.85
CA ARG A 96 11.59 -12.40 -6.35
C ARG A 96 10.59 -12.90 -7.39
N ARG A 97 9.28 -12.82 -7.10
CA ARG A 97 8.22 -13.20 -8.05
C ARG A 97 8.21 -12.36 -9.31
N THR A 98 8.48 -11.06 -9.18
CA THR A 98 8.61 -10.15 -10.33
C THR A 98 9.75 -10.61 -11.25
N LEU A 99 10.91 -10.95 -10.69
CA LEU A 99 12.05 -11.46 -11.45
C LEU A 99 11.77 -12.83 -12.10
N GLU A 100 11.02 -13.71 -11.44
CA GLU A 100 10.61 -15.00 -12.01
C GLU A 100 9.76 -14.83 -13.27
N LEU A 101 8.82 -13.87 -13.28
CA LEU A 101 8.04 -13.54 -14.48
C LEU A 101 8.90 -13.01 -15.63
N CYS A 102 10.08 -12.50 -15.30
CA CYS A 102 11.10 -12.02 -16.24
C CYS A 102 12.11 -13.11 -16.64
N GLY A 103 11.96 -14.35 -16.15
CA GLY A 103 12.88 -15.46 -16.39
C GLY A 103 14.19 -15.37 -15.62
N VAL A 104 14.23 -14.60 -14.52
CA VAL A 104 15.42 -14.35 -13.70
C VAL A 104 15.26 -14.98 -12.32
N THR A 105 16.19 -15.86 -11.95
CA THR A 105 16.25 -16.46 -10.62
C THR A 105 17.51 -15.99 -9.90
N ASP A 106 17.41 -14.87 -9.20
CA ASP A 106 18.51 -14.28 -8.44
C ASP A 106 17.97 -13.67 -7.12
N SER A 107 18.22 -14.38 -6.01
CA SER A 107 17.78 -13.96 -4.68
C SER A 107 18.52 -12.72 -4.18
N SER A 108 19.78 -12.55 -4.56
CA SER A 108 20.58 -11.38 -4.19
C SER A 108 20.06 -10.12 -4.87
N LEU A 109 19.65 -10.24 -6.13
CA LEU A 109 19.02 -9.16 -6.88
C LEU A 109 17.65 -8.79 -6.29
N ALA A 110 16.84 -9.79 -5.91
CA ALA A 110 15.56 -9.55 -5.26
C ALA A 110 15.72 -8.75 -3.94
N ALA A 111 16.71 -9.11 -3.13
CA ALA A 111 17.02 -8.40 -1.88
C ALA A 111 17.44 -6.95 -2.13
N ARG A 112 18.35 -6.72 -3.10
CA ARG A 112 18.79 -5.36 -3.47
C ARG A 112 17.67 -4.48 -4.02
N LEU A 113 16.80 -5.05 -4.85
CA LEU A 113 15.61 -4.36 -5.35
C LEU A 113 14.66 -4.00 -4.20
N SER A 114 14.43 -4.93 -3.26
CA SER A 114 13.56 -4.73 -2.10
C SER A 114 14.05 -3.61 -1.18
N GLU A 115 15.35 -3.62 -0.86
CA GLU A 115 15.99 -2.60 -0.03
C GLU A 115 15.93 -1.22 -0.69
N ARG A 116 16.32 -1.14 -1.97
CA ARG A 116 16.34 0.13 -2.70
C ARG A 116 14.95 0.70 -2.92
N TYR A 117 13.97 -0.16 -3.22
CA TYR A 117 12.57 0.23 -3.32
C TYR A 117 12.08 0.83 -2.00
N ALA A 118 12.38 0.18 -0.86
CA ALA A 118 11.96 0.65 0.46
C ALA A 118 12.56 2.03 0.77
N GLU A 119 13.87 2.17 0.59
CA GLU A 119 14.58 3.43 0.83
C GLU A 119 14.01 4.57 -0.05
N ALA A 120 13.88 4.33 -1.36
CA ALA A 120 13.39 5.32 -2.30
C ALA A 120 11.93 5.70 -2.04
N ARG A 121 11.07 4.73 -1.70
CA ARG A 121 9.68 5.00 -1.31
C ARG A 121 9.62 5.88 -0.07
N ASP A 122 10.36 5.53 0.98
CA ASP A 122 10.33 6.28 2.24
C ASP A 122 10.86 7.71 2.05
N GLN A 123 11.90 7.88 1.21
CA GLN A 123 12.41 9.20 0.81
C GLN A 123 11.38 10.04 0.06
N ASN A 124 10.42 9.44 -0.64
CA ASN A 124 9.39 10.12 -1.44
C ASN A 124 8.02 10.16 -0.75
N LEU A 125 7.84 9.53 0.41
CA LEU A 125 6.56 9.53 1.13
C LEU A 125 6.30 10.91 1.73
N ARG A 126 5.12 11.46 1.45
CA ARG A 126 4.68 12.79 1.89
C ARG A 126 3.21 12.76 2.29
N LEU A 127 2.86 13.54 3.30
CA LEU A 127 1.45 13.86 3.60
C LEU A 127 0.85 14.66 2.45
N PHE A 128 -0.46 14.52 2.24
CA PHE A 128 -1.18 15.47 1.40
C PHE A 128 -1.09 16.89 2.00
N PRO A 129 -1.07 17.96 1.18
CA PRO A 129 -0.83 19.33 1.66
C PRO A 129 -1.78 19.78 2.78
N ASP A 130 -3.01 19.29 2.78
CA ASP A 130 -4.09 19.63 3.69
C ASP A 130 -4.26 18.65 4.86
N ALA A 131 -3.62 17.48 4.83
CA ALA A 131 -3.80 16.42 5.81
C ALA A 131 -3.58 16.92 7.26
N VAL A 132 -2.51 17.69 7.49
CA VAL A 132 -2.20 18.24 8.82
C VAL A 132 -3.28 19.23 9.29
N ALA A 133 -3.79 20.07 8.39
CA ALA A 133 -4.82 21.04 8.73
C ALA A 133 -6.12 20.33 9.14
N VAL A 134 -6.52 19.32 8.38
CA VAL A 134 -7.69 18.48 8.68
C VAL A 134 -7.55 17.79 10.03
N LEU A 135 -6.41 17.16 10.30
CA LEU A 135 -6.15 16.47 11.57
C LEU A 135 -6.21 17.44 12.77
N ARG A 136 -5.70 18.67 12.63
CA ARG A 136 -5.74 19.68 13.68
C ARG A 136 -7.17 20.11 14.02
N VAL A 137 -8.03 20.27 13.01
CA VAL A 137 -9.45 20.60 13.19
C VAL A 137 -10.13 19.52 14.03
N PHE A 138 -9.95 18.25 13.67
CA PHE A 138 -10.61 17.14 14.37
C PHE A 138 -9.98 16.80 15.73
N ALA A 139 -8.71 17.14 15.95
CA ALA A 139 -8.05 17.00 17.25
C ALA A 139 -8.44 18.10 18.26
N GLY A 140 -9.25 19.10 17.86
CA GLY A 140 -9.61 20.22 18.73
C GLY A 140 -8.47 21.22 18.99
N THR A 141 -7.32 21.03 18.33
CA THR A 141 -6.18 21.97 18.32
C THR A 141 -6.33 22.94 17.16
N THR A 142 -7.19 23.94 17.32
CA THR A 142 -7.21 25.07 16.39
C THR A 142 -6.34 26.21 16.93
N CYS A 143 -5.30 26.56 16.16
CA CYS A 143 -4.86 27.95 16.06
C CYS A 143 -5.71 28.54 14.94
N TRP A 144 -6.65 29.42 15.29
CA TRP A 144 -7.33 30.27 14.33
C TRP A 144 -6.42 31.48 14.07
N ASP A 145 -6.02 31.70 12.81
CA ASP A 145 -5.52 33.00 12.35
C ASP A 145 -6.68 33.85 11.84
#